data_AF-D2H1P2-F1
#
_entry.id   AF-D2H1P2-F1
#
_cell.length_a   1.000
_cell.length_b   1.000
_cell.length_c   1.000
_cell.angle_alpha   90.00
_cell.angle_beta   90.00
_cell.angle_gamma   90.00
#
_symmetry.space_group_name_H-M   'P 1'
#
loop_
_entity.id
_entity.type
_entity.pdbx_description
1 polymer ?
#
loop_
_entity_poly.entity_id
_entity_poly.type
_entity_poly.pdbx_seq_one_letter_code
_entity_poly.pdbx_strand_id
1 'polypeptide(L)'
;LSDTFCGENMHLTTYPISWSNVIKIWYNESKYFKYGEWTSLDDDIIIKHYTQIVWATSYLIGCGISPCPKRLSTQYLYICHYCHEGNDPAKRNEPYNAGSPCGDCPNDCENKLCTNPCLYYDEYSNCQTQKRSFGCRSQSVQQFCKASCLCDKEIK
;
A
#
# COMPACT_ATOMS: atom_id res chain seq x y z
N LEU A 1 -1.48 12.80 -11.38
CA LEU A 1 -2.25 11.78 -10.66
C LEU A 1 -3.58 12.41 -10.26
N SER A 2 -4.51 12.52 -11.20
CA SER A 2 -5.91 12.84 -10.91
C SER A 2 -6.62 11.49 -10.79
N ASP A 3 -7.36 11.28 -9.70
CA ASP A 3 -8.11 10.04 -9.39
C ASP A 3 -7.23 8.87 -8.93
N THR A 4 -6.46 9.04 -7.85
CA THR A 4 -5.76 7.92 -7.19
C THR A 4 -6.00 8.00 -5.70
N PHE A 5 -6.59 6.95 -5.13
CA PHE A 5 -6.68 6.81 -3.68
C PHE A 5 -5.31 6.44 -3.12
N CYS A 6 -5.02 6.96 -1.94
CA CYS A 6 -3.75 6.74 -1.27
C CYS A 6 -4.03 6.33 0.17
N GLY A 7 -3.24 5.39 0.67
CA GLY A 7 -3.22 4.99 2.08
C GLY A 7 -2.50 6.04 2.94
N GLU A 8 -2.49 5.82 4.24
CA GLU A 8 -1.91 6.75 5.21
C GLU A 8 -1.34 6.02 6.42
N ASN A 9 -0.13 6.40 6.82
CA ASN A 9 0.41 6.13 8.15
C ASN A 9 0.62 7.44 8.90
N MET A 10 0.26 7.46 10.19
CA MET A 10 0.38 8.62 11.06
C MET A 10 1.16 8.29 12.34
N HIS A 11 1.89 9.28 12.87
CA HIS A 11 2.51 9.17 14.19
C HIS A 11 2.53 10.54 14.89
N LEU A 12 2.12 10.57 16.15
CA LEU A 12 2.07 11.78 16.97
C LEU A 12 3.04 11.65 18.15
N THR A 13 3.93 12.62 18.31
CA THR A 13 4.93 12.65 19.40
C THR A 13 5.01 14.04 20.04
N THR A 14 5.57 14.14 21.25
CA THR A 14 5.74 15.41 21.99
C THR A 14 7.07 16.11 21.70
N TYR A 15 7.99 15.45 20.99
CA TYR A 15 9.26 16.01 20.56
C TYR A 15 9.62 15.48 19.16
N PRO A 16 10.34 16.25 18.35
CA PRO A 16 10.69 15.82 17.00
C PRO A 16 11.67 14.64 17.04
N ILE A 17 11.40 13.64 16.21
CA ILE A 17 12.25 12.48 15.97
C ILE A 17 12.59 12.35 14.47
N SER A 18 13.63 11.59 14.13
CA SER A 18 13.99 11.37 12.73
C SER A 18 12.92 10.54 12.01
N TRP A 19 12.78 10.74 10.69
CA TRP A 19 11.92 9.91 9.84
C TRP A 19 12.26 8.41 9.95
N SER A 20 13.55 8.07 10.07
CA SER A 20 13.97 6.68 10.27
C SER A 20 13.40 6.08 11.56
N ASN A 21 13.26 6.87 12.63
CA ASN A 21 12.63 6.40 13.87
C ASN A 21 11.12 6.22 13.70
N VAL A 22 10.44 7.15 13.02
CA VAL A 22 9.00 7.04 12.71
C VAL A 22 8.71 5.79 11.89
N ILE A 23 9.46 5.58 10.80
CA ILE A 23 9.33 4.39 9.94
C ILE A 23 9.61 3.12 10.73
N LYS A 24 10.64 3.12 11.61
CA LYS A 24 10.93 1.99 12.49
C LYS A 24 9.80 1.70 13.47
N ILE A 25 9.11 2.72 13.98
CA ILE A 25 7.94 2.54 14.87
C ILE A 25 6.83 1.81 14.12
N TRP A 26 6.46 2.28 12.92
CA TRP A 26 5.47 1.61 12.07
C TRP A 26 5.90 0.19 11.67
N TYR A 27 7.16 0.01 11.31
CA TYR A 27 7.71 -1.30 10.93
C TYR A 27 7.72 -2.31 12.09
N ASN A 28 7.91 -1.86 13.33
CA ASN A 28 7.97 -2.75 14.50
C ASN A 28 6.67 -3.53 14.75
N GLU A 29 5.55 -3.12 14.16
CA GLU A 29 4.31 -3.89 14.15
C GLU A 29 4.47 -5.27 13.47
N SER A 30 5.51 -5.44 12.64
CA SER A 30 5.86 -6.73 12.02
C SER A 30 6.03 -7.87 13.04
N LYS A 31 6.34 -7.54 14.30
CA LYS A 31 6.48 -8.51 15.39
C LYS A 31 5.18 -9.25 15.70
N TYR A 32 4.04 -8.65 15.36
CA TYR A 32 2.70 -9.19 15.57
C TYR A 32 2.07 -9.68 14.26
N PHE A 33 2.77 -9.55 13.14
CA PHE A 33 2.28 -9.95 11.83
C PHE A 33 2.80 -11.33 11.45
N LYS A 34 1.92 -12.18 10.92
CA LYS A 34 2.28 -13.44 10.29
C LYS A 34 1.58 -13.55 8.94
N TYR A 35 2.37 -13.73 7.89
CA TYR A 35 1.88 -13.76 6.51
C TYR A 35 0.82 -14.85 6.33
N GLY A 36 -0.28 -14.52 5.66
CA GLY A 36 -1.39 -15.42 5.38
C GLY A 36 -2.29 -15.71 6.59
N GLU A 37 -1.88 -15.35 7.80
CA GLU A 37 -2.65 -15.60 9.01
C GLU A 37 -3.45 -14.35 9.41
N TRP A 38 -4.73 -14.56 9.66
CA TRP A 38 -5.56 -13.53 10.29
C TRP A 38 -5.13 -13.39 11.73
N THR A 39 -4.51 -12.26 12.06
CA THR A 39 -4.22 -11.87 13.44
C THR A 39 -5.54 -11.82 14.22
N SER A 40 -5.55 -12.29 15.48
CA SER A 40 -6.73 -12.23 16.34
C SER A 40 -7.27 -10.81 16.36
N LEU A 41 -8.59 -10.68 16.44
CA LEU A 41 -9.32 -9.41 16.57
C LEU A 41 -9.10 -8.77 17.95
N ASP A 42 -7.91 -8.90 18.54
CA ASP A 42 -7.55 -8.09 19.69
C ASP A 42 -7.36 -6.66 19.20
N ASP A 43 -8.29 -5.79 19.57
CA ASP A 43 -8.31 -4.38 19.19
C ASP A 43 -7.00 -3.63 19.55
N ASP A 44 -6.19 -4.21 20.44
CA ASP A 44 -4.91 -3.66 20.89
C ASP A 44 -3.72 -3.97 19.94
N ILE A 45 -3.86 -4.92 19.01
CA ILE A 45 -2.77 -5.29 18.09
C ILE A 45 -2.91 -4.55 16.77
N ILE A 46 -2.06 -3.53 16.59
CA ILE A 46 -1.99 -2.75 15.35
C ILE A 46 -0.91 -3.35 14.45
N ILE A 47 -1.30 -3.76 13.23
CA ILE A 47 -0.38 -4.23 12.17
C ILE A 47 -0.44 -3.40 10.88
N LYS A 48 -1.43 -2.50 10.79
CA LYS A 48 -1.78 -1.81 9.54
C LYS A 48 -0.69 -0.86 9.05
N HIS A 49 0.14 -0.32 9.94
CA HIS A 49 1.21 0.57 9.51
C HIS A 49 2.35 -0.23 8.88
N TYR A 50 2.68 -1.39 9.46
CA TYR A 50 3.64 -2.31 8.87
C TYR A 50 3.16 -2.83 7.51
N THR A 51 1.92 -3.33 7.41
CA THR A 51 1.40 -3.87 6.15
C THR A 51 1.35 -2.81 5.05
N GLN A 52 1.06 -1.55 5.38
CA GLN A 52 1.15 -0.44 4.42
C GLN A 52 2.58 -0.19 3.93
N ILE A 53 3.60 -0.31 4.80
CA ILE A 53 5.01 -0.14 4.40
C ILE A 53 5.44 -1.20 3.39
N VAL A 54 4.98 -2.44 3.57
CA VAL A 54 5.38 -3.58 2.72
C VAL A 54 4.36 -3.91 1.64
N TRP A 55 3.41 -3.00 1.36
CA TRP A 55 2.35 -3.24 0.39
C TRP A 55 2.89 -3.19 -1.05
N ALA A 56 2.80 -4.30 -1.78
CA ALA A 56 3.49 -4.48 -3.05
C ALA A 56 3.13 -3.44 -4.13
N THR A 57 1.89 -2.94 -4.12
CA THR A 57 1.38 -2.01 -5.14
C THR A 57 1.49 -0.54 -4.72
N SER A 58 1.94 -0.25 -3.50
CA SER A 58 2.17 1.12 -3.01
C SER A 58 3.58 1.61 -3.38
N TYR A 59 3.76 2.03 -4.63
CA TYR A 59 5.08 2.40 -5.17
C TYR A 59 5.40 3.91 -5.06
N LEU A 60 4.42 4.76 -4.76
CA LEU A 60 4.61 6.19 -4.51
C LEU A 60 4.41 6.50 -3.03
N ILE A 61 5.27 7.36 -2.49
CA ILE A 61 5.16 7.84 -1.11
C ILE A 61 5.41 9.34 -1.03
N GLY A 62 4.61 10.04 -0.23
CA GLY A 62 4.79 11.44 0.10
C GLY A 62 4.61 11.65 1.60
N CYS A 63 5.57 12.29 2.26
CA CYS A 63 5.57 12.43 3.71
C CYS A 63 5.71 13.90 4.15
N GLY A 64 5.14 14.23 5.31
CA GLY A 64 5.19 15.55 5.91
C GLY A 64 5.17 15.50 7.43
N ILE A 65 5.76 16.52 8.05
CA ILE A 65 5.70 16.75 9.50
C ILE A 65 5.08 18.12 9.76
N SER A 66 4.18 18.20 10.72
CA SER A 66 3.58 19.46 11.17
C SER A 66 3.67 19.62 12.69
N PRO A 67 4.18 20.75 13.21
CA PRO A 67 4.01 21.08 14.61
C PRO A 67 2.54 21.46 14.89
N CYS A 68 1.96 20.84 15.91
CA CYS A 68 0.60 21.06 16.38
C CYS A 68 0.66 21.69 17.79
N PRO A 69 0.61 23.02 17.91
CA PRO A 69 0.65 23.69 19.21
C PRO A 69 -0.54 23.30 20.09
N LYS A 70 -0.30 22.93 21.34
CA LYS A 70 -1.31 22.83 22.41
C LYS A 70 -0.98 23.81 23.53
N ARG A 71 -1.96 24.09 24.41
CA ARG A 71 -1.84 25.09 25.50
C ARG A 71 -0.59 24.95 26.38
N LEU A 72 -0.09 23.73 26.60
CA LEU A 72 1.03 23.46 27.53
C LEU A 72 2.26 22.83 26.84
N SER A 73 2.13 22.35 25.60
CA SER A 73 3.23 21.72 24.86
C SER A 73 2.92 21.69 23.37
N THR A 74 3.96 21.65 22.53
CA THR A 74 3.79 21.42 21.08
C THR A 74 3.90 19.93 20.81
N GLN A 75 2.97 19.38 20.03
CA GLN A 75 3.09 18.03 19.48
C GLN A 75 3.57 18.09 18.04
N TYR A 76 4.11 16.98 17.53
CA TYR A 76 4.59 16.86 16.15
C TYR A 76 3.86 15.70 15.50
N LEU A 77 3.13 16.00 14.44
CA LEU A 77 2.37 15.03 13.65
C LEU A 77 3.15 14.68 12.38
N TYR A 78 3.49 13.41 12.24
CA TYR A 78 4.11 12.83 11.06
C TYR A 78 3.05 12.08 10.27
N ILE A 79 3.01 12.32 8.96
CA ILE A 79 2.09 11.66 8.02
C ILE A 79 2.88 11.21 6.81
N CYS A 80 2.64 9.98 6.35
CA CYS A 80 3.05 9.51 5.03
C CYS A 80 1.82 9.00 4.29
N HIS A 81 1.62 9.47 3.05
CA HIS A 81 0.65 8.93 2.12
C HIS A 81 1.33 7.97 1.15
N TYR A 82 0.64 6.87 0.82
CA TYR A 82 1.14 5.78 -0.01
C TYR A 82 0.18 5.56 -1.18
N CYS A 83 0.67 5.61 -2.43
CA CYS A 83 -0.19 5.48 -3.62
C CYS A 83 0.35 4.37 -4.56
N HIS A 84 -0.46 3.44 -5.04
CA HIS A 84 -1.86 3.21 -4.68
C HIS A 84 -2.04 2.82 -3.20
N GLU A 85 -3.27 2.93 -2.71
CA GLU A 85 -3.63 2.57 -1.34
C GLU A 85 -3.29 1.11 -1.02
N GLY A 86 -2.79 0.88 0.18
CA GLY A 86 -2.58 -0.46 0.71
C GLY A 86 -3.72 -0.91 1.60
N ASN A 87 -3.51 -2.04 2.28
CA ASN A 87 -4.41 -2.55 3.30
C ASN A 87 -5.83 -2.84 2.80
N ASP A 88 -5.97 -3.37 1.58
CA ASP A 88 -7.22 -3.94 1.09
C ASP A 88 -7.78 -4.89 2.17
N PRO A 89 -9.01 -4.66 2.69
CA PRO A 89 -9.62 -5.50 3.70
C PRO A 89 -9.63 -6.99 3.35
N ALA A 90 -9.71 -7.34 2.07
CA ALA A 90 -9.72 -8.72 1.59
C ALA A 90 -8.33 -9.38 1.58
N LYS A 91 -7.24 -8.59 1.57
CA LYS A 91 -5.85 -9.05 1.41
C LYS A 91 -4.90 -8.56 2.50
N ARG A 92 -5.42 -7.99 3.59
CA ARG A 92 -4.58 -7.34 4.62
C ARG A 92 -3.53 -8.25 5.27
N ASN A 93 -3.74 -9.56 5.27
CA ASN A 93 -2.80 -10.58 5.75
C ASN A 93 -1.79 -11.04 4.69
N GLU A 94 -1.94 -10.59 3.44
CA GLU A 94 -1.12 -10.92 2.27
C GLU A 94 -0.74 -9.62 1.52
N PRO A 95 0.07 -8.73 2.12
CA PRO A 95 0.40 -7.42 1.55
C PRO A 95 1.24 -7.48 0.27
N TYR A 96 1.76 -8.65 -0.07
CA TYR A 96 2.55 -8.94 -1.27
C TYR A 96 2.35 -10.40 -1.65
N ASN A 97 2.66 -10.79 -2.90
CA ASN A 97 2.66 -12.20 -3.28
C ASN A 97 3.88 -12.92 -2.68
N ALA A 98 3.66 -13.98 -1.91
CA ALA A 98 4.75 -14.83 -1.43
C ALA A 98 5.42 -15.55 -2.60
N GLY A 99 6.74 -15.46 -2.68
CA GLY A 99 7.53 -16.08 -3.74
C GLY A 99 9.00 -15.68 -3.70
N SER A 100 9.74 -16.10 -4.73
CA SER A 100 11.10 -15.63 -4.94
C SER A 100 11.09 -14.14 -5.29
N PRO A 101 12.06 -13.34 -4.78
CA PRO A 101 12.11 -11.92 -5.13
C PRO A 101 12.15 -11.69 -6.64
N CYS A 102 11.36 -10.73 -7.12
CA CYS A 102 11.17 -10.41 -8.53
C CYS A 102 10.63 -11.54 -9.43
N GLY A 103 10.01 -12.59 -8.85
CA GLY A 103 9.41 -13.68 -9.63
C GLY A 103 8.35 -13.19 -10.64
N ASP A 104 7.59 -12.17 -10.27
CA ASP A 104 6.55 -11.56 -11.11
C ASP A 104 7.10 -10.48 -12.08
N CYS A 105 8.38 -10.08 -11.95
CA CYS A 105 8.99 -8.98 -12.71
C CYS A 105 10.47 -9.26 -13.08
N PRO A 106 10.80 -10.39 -13.74
CA PRO A 106 12.19 -10.84 -13.91
C PRO A 106 13.07 -9.88 -14.73
N ASN A 107 12.47 -9.08 -15.62
CA ASN A 107 13.19 -8.12 -16.47
C ASN A 107 13.21 -6.70 -15.90
N ASP A 108 12.46 -6.45 -14.83
CA ASP A 108 12.22 -5.12 -14.27
C ASP A 108 12.52 -5.15 -12.77
N CYS A 109 13.69 -5.70 -12.41
CA CYS A 109 14.08 -5.96 -11.04
C CYS A 109 15.34 -5.18 -10.64
N GLU A 110 15.26 -4.43 -9.55
CA GLU A 110 16.41 -3.77 -8.94
C GLU A 110 16.45 -4.12 -7.44
N ASN A 111 17.57 -4.66 -6.98
CA ASN A 111 17.80 -4.95 -5.55
C ASN A 111 16.63 -5.70 -4.88
N LYS A 112 16.06 -6.69 -5.57
CA LYS A 112 14.92 -7.53 -5.12
C LYS A 112 13.55 -6.83 -5.13
N LEU A 113 13.43 -5.66 -5.74
CA LEU A 113 12.18 -4.91 -5.90
C LEU A 113 11.81 -4.78 -7.38
N CYS A 114 10.52 -4.89 -7.69
CA CYS A 114 10.00 -4.62 -9.02
C CYS A 114 10.02 -3.12 -9.34
N THR A 115 10.28 -2.77 -10.59
CA THR A 115 10.41 -1.39 -11.09
C THR A 115 9.43 -1.07 -12.22
N ASN A 116 8.49 -1.97 -12.48
CA ASN A 116 7.44 -1.87 -13.50
C ASN A 116 6.03 -1.77 -12.87
N PRO A 117 5.71 -0.73 -12.09
CA PRO A 117 4.37 -0.57 -11.53
C PRO A 117 3.35 -0.25 -12.62
N CYS A 118 2.13 -0.77 -12.47
CA CYS A 118 1.01 -0.35 -13.30
C CYS A 118 0.56 1.05 -12.88
N LEU A 119 0.46 1.96 -13.85
CA LEU A 119 0.02 3.35 -13.61
C LEU A 119 -1.51 3.49 -13.49
N TYR A 120 -2.23 2.42 -13.81
CA TYR A 120 -3.67 2.34 -13.72
C TYR A 120 -4.06 1.47 -12.52
N TYR A 121 -5.30 1.63 -12.06
CA TYR A 121 -5.89 0.76 -11.05
C TYR A 121 -7.22 0.21 -11.56
N ASP A 122 -7.67 -0.86 -10.92
CA ASP A 122 -8.99 -1.44 -11.14
C ASP A 122 -9.93 -0.96 -10.03
N GLU A 123 -11.08 -0.41 -10.41
CA GLU A 123 -12.14 0.04 -9.49
C GLU A 123 -12.93 -1.14 -8.91
N TYR A 124 -12.90 -2.29 -9.58
CA TYR A 124 -13.58 -3.51 -9.15
C TYR A 124 -12.60 -4.65 -8.87
N SER A 125 -12.81 -5.35 -7.77
CA SER A 125 -12.01 -6.52 -7.39
C SER A 125 -12.14 -7.70 -8.35
N ASN A 126 -13.23 -7.77 -9.14
CA ASN A 126 -13.50 -8.86 -10.08
C ASN A 126 -13.12 -8.53 -11.54
N CYS A 127 -12.27 -7.53 -11.77
CA CYS A 127 -11.91 -7.07 -13.11
C CYS A 127 -11.30 -8.14 -14.02
N GLN A 128 -10.58 -9.12 -13.46
CA GLN A 128 -10.10 -10.27 -14.22
C GLN A 128 -11.24 -11.11 -14.81
N THR A 129 -12.31 -11.34 -14.03
CA THR A 129 -13.51 -12.04 -14.50
C THR A 129 -14.22 -11.22 -15.56
N GLN A 130 -14.36 -9.91 -15.36
CA GLN A 130 -15.01 -9.03 -16.34
C GLN A 130 -14.24 -8.96 -17.66
N LYS A 131 -12.90 -8.86 -17.62
CA LYS A 131 -12.02 -8.93 -18.81
C LYS A 131 -12.25 -10.23 -19.59
N ARG A 132 -12.40 -11.37 -18.91
CA ARG A 132 -12.64 -12.67 -19.56
C ARG A 132 -14.05 -12.78 -20.17
N SER A 133 -15.07 -12.28 -19.48
CA SER A 133 -16.47 -12.41 -19.93
C SER A 133 -16.86 -11.43 -21.02
N PHE A 134 -16.41 -10.18 -20.93
CA PHE A 134 -16.86 -9.08 -21.81
C PHE A 134 -15.74 -8.50 -22.68
N GLY A 135 -14.48 -8.77 -22.35
CA GLY A 135 -13.33 -8.20 -23.02
C GLY A 135 -13.11 -6.71 -22.71
N CYS A 136 -11.90 -6.23 -23.02
CA CYS A 136 -11.50 -4.84 -22.78
C CYS A 136 -12.11 -3.82 -23.75
N ARG A 137 -12.86 -4.28 -24.76
CA ARG A 137 -13.63 -3.40 -25.67
C ARG A 137 -14.99 -3.01 -25.11
N SER A 138 -15.47 -3.71 -24.08
CA SER A 138 -16.69 -3.32 -23.37
C SER A 138 -16.44 -2.00 -22.64
N GLN A 139 -17.35 -1.04 -22.82
CA GLN A 139 -17.23 0.30 -22.24
C GLN A 139 -17.09 0.25 -20.70
N SER A 140 -17.85 -0.64 -20.04
CA SER A 140 -17.76 -0.80 -18.58
C SER A 140 -16.40 -1.31 -18.13
N VAL A 141 -15.88 -2.35 -18.79
CA VAL A 141 -14.56 -2.93 -18.47
C VAL A 141 -13.45 -1.93 -18.76
N GLN A 142 -13.55 -1.19 -19.86
CA GLN A 142 -12.56 -0.17 -20.21
C GLN A 142 -12.53 0.99 -19.20
N GLN A 143 -13.68 1.34 -18.60
CA GLN A 143 -13.76 2.42 -17.62
C GLN A 143 -13.29 2.00 -16.23
N PHE A 144 -13.73 0.84 -15.74
CA PHE A 144 -13.54 0.42 -14.35
C PHE A 144 -12.40 -0.61 -14.16
N CYS A 145 -11.90 -1.22 -15.23
CA CYS A 145 -10.88 -2.27 -15.17
C CYS A 145 -9.63 -1.93 -15.99
N LYS A 146 -9.17 -0.68 -15.86
CA LYS A 146 -8.07 -0.14 -16.67
C LYS A 146 -6.77 -0.90 -16.43
N ALA A 147 -6.40 -1.21 -15.19
CA ALA A 147 -5.19 -1.98 -14.89
C ALA A 147 -5.28 -3.40 -15.45
N SER A 148 -6.44 -4.05 -15.34
CA SER A 148 -6.68 -5.35 -15.96
C SER A 148 -6.51 -5.32 -17.47
N CYS A 149 -6.87 -4.22 -18.13
CA CYS A 149 -6.86 -4.12 -19.60
C CYS A 149 -5.61 -3.51 -20.22
N LEU A 150 -4.90 -2.66 -19.49
CA LEU A 150 -3.77 -1.88 -20.00
C LEU A 150 -2.42 -2.29 -19.40
N CYS A 151 -2.42 -3.09 -18.34
CA CYS A 151 -1.22 -3.59 -17.68
C CYS A 151 -1.19 -5.12 -17.75
N ASP A 152 -0.44 -5.65 -18.72
CA ASP A 152 -0.30 -7.08 -18.94
C ASP A 152 0.96 -7.66 -18.26
N LYS A 153 1.99 -6.84 -18.02
CA LYS A 153 3.27 -7.26 -17.41
C LYS A 153 3.62 -6.51 -16.12
N GLU A 154 2.99 -5.37 -15.93
CA GLU A 154 3.22 -4.46 -14.81
C GLU A 154 2.55 -4.98 -13.52
N ILE A 155 3.14 -4.63 -12.38
CA ILE A 155 2.63 -5.01 -11.05
C ILE A 155 1.39 -4.19 -10.71
N LYS A 156 0.30 -4.87 -10.30
CA LYS A 156 -1.00 -4.27 -9.94
C LYS A 156 -1.69 -5.02 -8.81
#